data_AF-A0A6N9A1U3-F1
#
_entry.id   AF-A0A6N9A1U3-F1
#
_cell.length_a   1.000
_cell.length_b   1.000
_cell.length_c   1.000
_cell.angle_alpha   90.00
_cell.angle_beta   90.00
_cell.angle_gamma   90.00
#
_symmetry.space_group_name_H-M   'P 1'
#
loop_
_entity.id
_entity.type
_entity.pdbx_description
1 polymer ?
#
loop_
_entity_poly.entity_id
_entity_poly.type
_entity_poly.pdbx_seq_one_letter_code
_entity_poly.pdbx_strand_id
1 'polypeptide(L)'
;MKPGEISRLASELFEMSKQYLAQETVDPMRRVAAFAGYSLLAGVLFTLGWLLLTIAGLRLVLDLLPDHALWSGLGYLAAALVAVLISFAAIGFANRSNRSDQDESA
;
A
#
# COMPACT_ATOMS: atom_id res chain seq x y z
N MET A 1 17.63 -50.99 -16.21
CA MET A 1 17.32 -49.82 -15.37
C MET A 1 16.59 -50.31 -14.13
N LYS A 2 17.14 -50.11 -12.93
CA LYS A 2 16.48 -50.54 -11.70
C LYS A 2 15.46 -49.46 -11.30
N PRO A 3 14.19 -49.79 -11.04
CA PRO A 3 13.14 -48.80 -10.77
C PRO A 3 13.40 -47.93 -9.52
N GLY A 4 14.24 -48.39 -8.59
CA GLY A 4 14.67 -47.62 -7.43
C GLY A 4 15.67 -46.49 -7.72
N GLU A 5 16.43 -46.56 -8.82
CA GLU A 5 17.43 -45.53 -9.17
C GLU A 5 16.77 -44.24 -9.66
N ILE A 6 15.66 -44.36 -10.39
CA ILE A 6 14.91 -43.21 -10.90
C ILE A 6 14.26 -42.42 -9.75
N SER A 7 13.70 -43.11 -8.76
CA SER A 7 13.12 -42.49 -7.56
C SER A 7 14.18 -41.81 -6.69
N ARG A 8 15.37 -42.41 -6.60
CA ARG A 8 16.50 -41.84 -5.87
C ARG A 8 17.08 -40.60 -6.55
N LEU A 9 17.27 -40.62 -7.88
CA LEU A 9 17.68 -39.44 -8.64
C LEU A 9 16.64 -38.32 -8.57
N ALA A 10 15.35 -38.65 -8.67
CA ALA A 10 14.29 -37.65 -8.53
C ALA A 10 14.31 -36.98 -7.15
N SER A 11 14.57 -37.75 -6.09
CA SER A 11 14.71 -37.23 -4.74
C SER A 11 15.96 -36.36 -4.57
N GLU A 12 17.11 -36.77 -5.12
CA GLU A 12 18.34 -35.95 -5.11
C GLU A 12 18.18 -34.64 -5.89
N LEU A 13 17.53 -34.67 -7.06
CA LEU A 13 17.25 -33.47 -7.86
C LEU A 13 16.27 -32.52 -7.16
N PHE A 14 15.26 -33.08 -6.47
CA PHE A 14 14.33 -32.31 -5.66
C PHE A 14 15.04 -31.66 -4.47
N GLU A 15 15.89 -32.40 -3.76
CA GLU A 15 16.66 -31.91 -2.61
C GLU A 15 17.64 -30.80 -3.04
N MET A 16 18.32 -30.96 -4.18
CA MET A 16 19.20 -29.94 -4.78
C MET A 16 18.43 -28.68 -5.18
N SER A 17 17.28 -28.82 -5.86
CA SER A 17 16.44 -27.69 -6.26
C SER A 17 15.90 -26.92 -5.05
N LYS A 18 15.51 -27.65 -4.00
CA LYS A 18 15.07 -27.08 -2.72
C LYS A 18 16.21 -26.35 -1.99
N GLN A 19 17.43 -26.87 -2.03
CA GLN A 19 18.60 -26.19 -1.45
C GLN A 19 18.95 -24.90 -2.20
N TYR A 20 18.83 -24.86 -3.53
CA TYR A 20 19.00 -23.63 -4.31
C TYR A 20 17.93 -22.59 -4.02
N LEU A 21 16.64 -22.98 -4.01
CA LEU A 21 15.58 -22.07 -3.58
C LEU A 21 15.78 -21.62 -2.12
N ALA A 22 16.23 -22.50 -1.23
CA ALA A 22 16.49 -22.10 0.15
C ALA A 22 17.68 -21.12 0.28
N GLN A 23 18.72 -21.24 -0.54
CA GLN A 23 19.85 -20.32 -0.49
C GLN A 23 19.55 -18.98 -1.15
N GLU A 24 18.87 -18.98 -2.28
CA GLU A 24 18.67 -17.78 -3.09
C GLU A 24 17.38 -17.04 -2.75
N THR A 25 16.41 -17.69 -2.09
CA THR A 25 15.08 -17.10 -1.84
C THR A 25 14.82 -16.72 -0.38
N VAL A 26 15.58 -17.25 0.59
CA VAL A 26 15.30 -17.00 2.02
C VAL A 26 15.73 -15.60 2.45
N ASP A 27 16.87 -15.11 1.95
CA ASP A 27 17.32 -13.74 2.19
C ASP A 27 16.42 -12.68 1.54
N PRO A 28 15.99 -12.82 0.26
CA PRO A 28 15.04 -11.87 -0.32
C PRO A 28 13.63 -11.99 0.28
N MET A 29 13.15 -13.19 0.64
CA MET A 29 11.86 -13.32 1.32
C MET A 29 11.84 -12.61 2.66
N ARG A 30 12.95 -12.62 3.42
CA ARG A 30 13.01 -11.91 4.71
C ARG A 30 12.90 -10.40 4.54
N ARG A 31 13.50 -9.82 3.50
CA ARG A 31 13.33 -8.39 3.15
C ARG A 31 11.91 -8.08 2.69
N VAL A 32 11.33 -8.92 1.85
CA VAL A 32 9.94 -8.74 1.36
C VAL A 32 8.93 -8.87 2.49
N ALA A 33 9.11 -9.83 3.41
CA ALA A 33 8.26 -10.00 4.57
C ALA A 33 8.35 -8.80 5.53
N ALA A 34 9.57 -8.29 5.79
CA ALA A 34 9.75 -7.09 6.58
C ALA A 34 9.09 -5.87 5.91
N PHE A 35 9.33 -5.67 4.62
CA PHE A 35 8.73 -4.57 3.86
C PHE A 35 7.20 -4.64 3.80
N ALA A 36 6.63 -5.83 3.62
CA ALA A 36 5.19 -6.05 3.65
C ALA A 36 4.61 -5.75 5.04
N GLY A 37 5.31 -6.15 6.11
CA GLY A 37 4.93 -5.80 7.48
C GLY A 37 4.94 -4.29 7.73
N TYR A 38 6.00 -3.60 7.31
CA TYR A 38 6.08 -2.14 7.41
C TYR A 38 5.03 -1.42 6.55
N SER A 39 4.77 -1.92 5.34
CA SER A 39 3.77 -1.33 4.42
C SER A 39 2.35 -1.49 4.95
N LEU A 40 2.02 -2.64 5.55
CA LEU A 40 0.73 -2.84 6.22
C LEU A 40 0.57 -1.91 7.40
N LEU A 41 1.59 -1.82 8.26
CA LEU A 41 1.55 -0.92 9.42
C LEU A 41 1.40 0.54 8.99
N ALA A 42 2.20 0.97 8.00
CA ALA A 42 2.13 2.31 7.44
C ALA A 42 0.75 2.58 6.82
N GLY A 43 0.21 1.63 6.04
CA GLY A 43 -1.11 1.75 5.43
C GLY A 43 -2.24 1.87 6.47
N VAL A 44 -2.19 1.10 7.54
CA VAL A 44 -3.15 1.21 8.66
C VAL A 44 -3.07 2.59 9.30
N LEU A 45 -1.85 3.06 9.62
CA LEU A 45 -1.64 4.36 10.24
C LEU A 45 -2.10 5.50 9.32
N PHE A 46 -1.83 5.39 8.02
CA PHE A 46 -2.21 6.37 7.02
C PHE A 46 -3.73 6.42 6.83
N THR A 47 -4.38 5.25 6.81
CA THR A 47 -5.85 5.15 6.72
C THR A 47 -6.52 5.77 7.94
N LEU A 48 -5.99 5.50 9.12
CA LEU A 48 -6.44 6.14 10.37
C LEU A 48 -6.27 7.65 10.31
N GLY A 49 -5.09 8.14 9.94
CA GLY A 49 -4.84 9.58 9.79
C GLY A 49 -5.81 10.22 8.80
N TRP A 50 -6.06 9.57 7.67
CA TRP A 50 -7.01 10.04 6.66
C TRP A 50 -8.45 10.12 7.16
N LEU A 51 -8.91 9.09 7.89
CA LEU A 51 -10.24 9.08 8.50
C LEU A 51 -10.40 10.21 9.52
N LEU A 52 -9.44 10.34 10.43
CA LEU A 52 -9.46 11.40 11.44
C LEU A 52 -9.42 12.78 10.78
N LEU A 53 -8.60 12.96 9.75
CA LEU A 53 -8.50 14.22 9.02
C LEU A 53 -9.82 14.56 8.31
N THR A 54 -10.50 13.57 7.74
CA THR A 54 -11.81 13.74 7.10
C THR A 54 -12.86 14.18 8.11
N ILE A 55 -12.93 13.52 9.27
CA ILE A 55 -13.88 13.86 10.35
C ILE A 55 -13.58 15.25 10.92
N ALA A 56 -12.31 15.56 11.17
CA ALA A 56 -11.88 16.86 11.68
C ALA A 56 -12.17 17.99 10.68
N GLY A 57 -11.86 17.77 9.40
CA GLY A 57 -12.18 18.71 8.33
C GLY A 57 -13.69 18.95 8.22
N LEU A 58 -14.49 17.88 8.32
CA LEU A 58 -15.94 18.01 8.32
C LEU A 58 -16.45 18.81 9.52
N ARG A 59 -15.92 18.53 10.72
CA ARG A 59 -16.30 19.24 11.94
C ARG A 59 -15.92 20.73 11.88
N LEU A 60 -14.74 21.05 11.35
CA LEU A 60 -14.31 22.43 11.17
C LEU A 60 -15.20 23.18 10.17
N VAL A 61 -15.58 22.55 9.06
CA VAL A 61 -16.53 23.14 8.09
C VAL A 61 -17.90 23.39 8.72
N LEU A 62 -18.36 22.48 9.58
CA LEU A 62 -19.62 22.66 10.31
C LEU A 62 -19.54 23.78 11.36
N ASP A 63 -18.43 23.90 12.11
CA ASP A 63 -18.24 24.95 13.12
C ASP A 63 -18.14 26.36 12.52
N LEU A 64 -17.64 26.49 11.28
CA LEU A 64 -17.56 27.78 10.58
C LEU A 64 -18.91 28.23 9.99
N LEU A 65 -19.95 27.40 10.04
CA LEU A 65 -21.22 27.65 9.38
C LEU A 65 -22.27 28.21 10.36
N PRO A 66 -23.01 29.29 10.01
CA PRO A 66 -24.07 29.82 10.86
C PRO A 66 -25.21 28.81 11.07
N ASP A 67 -25.88 28.84 12.21
CA ASP A 67 -26.86 27.85 12.73
C ASP A 67 -28.09 27.52 11.86
N HIS A 68 -28.24 28.10 10.67
CA HIS A 68 -29.32 27.76 9.76
C HIS A 68 -29.17 26.38 9.08
N ALA A 69 -30.20 25.55 9.23
CA ALA A 69 -30.28 24.15 8.78
C ALA A 69 -30.02 23.91 7.28
N LEU A 70 -30.12 24.94 6.42
CA LEU A 70 -29.86 24.83 4.98
C LEU A 70 -28.36 24.79 4.64
N TRP A 71 -27.50 25.30 5.52
CA TRP A 71 -26.08 25.42 5.23
C TRP A 71 -25.29 24.18 5.60
N SER A 72 -25.73 23.42 6.61
CA SER A 72 -25.09 22.16 7.01
C SER A 72 -24.92 21.21 5.82
N GLY A 73 -25.94 21.05 4.98
CA GLY A 73 -25.91 20.27 3.74
C GLY A 73 -24.84 20.73 2.74
N LEU A 74 -24.67 22.05 2.59
CA LEU A 74 -23.66 22.65 1.71
C LEU A 74 -22.24 22.46 2.29
N GLY A 75 -22.10 22.50 3.61
CA GLY A 75 -20.87 22.19 4.32
C GLY A 75 -20.41 20.74 4.11
N TYR A 76 -21.32 19.77 4.21
CA TYR A 76 -21.01 18.36 3.90
C TYR A 76 -20.54 18.19 2.44
N LEU A 77 -21.21 18.86 1.48
CA LEU A 77 -20.85 18.82 0.06
C LEU A 77 -19.48 19.45 -0.21
N ALA A 78 -19.19 20.60 0.40
CA ALA A 78 -17.90 21.26 0.27
C ALA A 78 -16.76 20.43 0.90
N ALA A 79 -16.97 19.88 2.10
CA ALA A 79 -16.01 18.99 2.73
C ALA A 79 -15.77 17.72 1.91
N ALA A 80 -16.81 17.13 1.34
CA ALA A 80 -16.69 15.98 0.44
C ALA A 80 -15.89 16.33 -0.82
N LEU A 81 -16.14 17.49 -1.43
CA LEU A 81 -15.36 17.98 -2.58
C LEU A 81 -13.88 18.17 -2.25
N VAL A 82 -13.58 18.76 -1.10
CA VAL A 82 -12.19 18.95 -0.64
C VAL A 82 -11.52 17.60 -0.39
N ALA A 83 -12.20 16.66 0.26
CA ALA A 83 -11.67 15.32 0.49
C ALA A 83 -11.37 14.59 -0.83
N VAL A 84 -12.25 14.71 -1.83
CA VAL A 84 -12.04 14.18 -3.18
C VAL A 84 -10.83 14.85 -3.84
N LEU A 85 -10.71 16.17 -3.78
CA LEU A 85 -9.57 16.90 -4.35
C LEU A 85 -8.24 16.50 -3.72
N ILE A 86 -8.19 16.36 -2.39
CA ILE A 86 -6.97 15.92 -1.70
C ILE A 86 -6.64 14.48 -2.08
N SER A 87 -7.64 13.60 -2.22
CA SER A 87 -7.45 12.21 -2.68
C SER A 87 -6.86 12.18 -4.09
N PHE A 88 -7.41 12.97 -5.02
CA PHE A 88 -6.90 13.10 -6.38
C PHE A 88 -5.50 13.70 -6.42
N ALA A 89 -5.22 14.71 -5.60
CA ALA A 89 -3.89 15.31 -5.51
C ALA A 89 -2.86 14.33 -4.95
N ALA A 90 -3.22 13.52 -3.95
CA ALA A 90 -2.35 12.48 -3.41
C ALA A 90 -2.01 11.41 -4.47
N ILE A 91 -3.01 10.95 -5.24
CA ILE A 91 -2.80 9.99 -6.33
C ILE A 91 -1.95 10.63 -7.45
N GLY A 92 -2.24 11.87 -7.83
CA GLY A 92 -1.51 12.59 -8.87
C GLY A 92 -0.05 12.89 -8.48
N PHE A 93 0.20 13.20 -7.21
CA PHE A 93 1.54 13.40 -6.67
C PHE A 93 2.35 12.10 -6.66
N ALA A 94 1.75 11.00 -6.20
CA ALA A 94 2.38 9.68 -6.23
C ALA A 94 2.77 9.25 -7.66
N ASN A 95 1.94 9.61 -8.66
CA ASN A 95 2.21 9.29 -10.06
C ASN A 95 3.31 10.16 -10.69
N ARG A 96 3.52 11.40 -10.19
CA ARG A 96 4.59 12.28 -10.67
C ARG A 96 5.96 11.86 -10.17
N SER A 97 6.10 11.44 -8.91
CA SER A 97 7.40 11.02 -8.38
C SER A 97 7.95 9.79 -9.10
N ASN A 98 7.06 8.87 -9.52
CA ASN A 98 7.46 7.67 -10.26
C ASN A 98 8.00 7.96 -11.66
N ARG A 99 7.79 9.17 -12.20
CA ARG A 99 8.21 9.55 -13.56
C ARG A 99 9.61 10.16 -13.57
N SER A 100 10.03 10.85 -12.52
CA SER A 100 11.37 11.44 -12.43
C SER A 100 12.49 10.41 -12.28
N ASP A 101 12.21 9.26 -11.64
CA ASP A 101 13.21 8.19 -11.47
C ASP A 101 13.51 7.43 -12.77
N GLN A 102 12.56 7.41 -13.73
CA GLN A 102 12.79 6.80 -15.05
C GLN A 102 13.68 7.65 -15.97
N ASP A 103 13.58 8.98 -15.84
CA ASP A 103 14.34 9.91 -16.69
C ASP A 103 15.82 10.02 -16.26
N GLU A 104 16.16 9.64 -15.02
CA GLU A 104 17.56 9.62 -14.51
C GLU A 104 18.28 8.28 -14.78
N SER A 105 17.53 7.26 -15.22
CA SER A 105 18.05 5.90 -15.50
C SER A 105 18.27 5.63 -17.00
N ALA A 106 18.07 6.63 -17.87
CA ALA A 106 18.20 6.57 -19.32
C ALA A 106 19.44 7.34 -19.80
#